data_AF-A0A182YT43-F1
#
_entry.id   AF-A0A182YT43-F1
#
_cell.length_a   1.000
_cell.length_b   1.000
_cell.length_c   1.000
_cell.angle_alpha   90.00
_cell.angle_beta   90.00
_cell.angle_gamma   90.00
#
_symmetry.space_group_name_H-M   'P 1'
#
loop_
_entity.id
_entity.type
_entity.pdbx_description
1 polymer ?
#
loop_
_entity_poly.entity_id
_entity_poly.type
_entity_poly.pdbx_seq_one_letter_code
_entity_poly.pdbx_strand_id
1 'polypeptide(L)'
;MDTPWKVRTFEQFREDFPRWLINVRNPVDLFTLQPSYIVSQVFCIVGAFVCLGHALYRRGRWPYLWFASVLSGTLVESFLYLYPHSETIWHGPTMIDLFGQRIPIYLLFVYPFFYYQAFWAVSKLRLKCRWSEHIAVGMLVVLFDVPFDMVSIKYLHWTLHETEPLLSERIYSAPWTLLLFFAVTTFTFSSLFHNIREWMDPAPHNNRWAAGPIRTELVAAIGAASISLSIGSALFLAFNYPLHTVLGIPKKVIVIGVFL
;
A
#
# COMPACT_ATOMS: atom_id res chain seq x y z
N MET A 1 -26.25 -4.96 16.10
CA MET A 1 -25.46 -5.08 14.86
C MET A 1 -26.45 -5.40 13.75
N ASP A 2 -26.89 -4.40 12.99
CA ASP A 2 -27.75 -4.63 11.83
C ASP A 2 -26.93 -5.31 10.73
N THR A 3 -27.48 -6.36 10.14
CA THR A 3 -26.87 -7.08 9.03
C THR A 3 -26.62 -6.12 7.85
N PRO A 4 -25.44 -6.17 7.19
CA PRO A 4 -25.13 -5.30 6.05
C PRO A 4 -26.07 -5.48 4.84
N TRP A 5 -26.94 -6.49 4.90
CA TRP A 5 -27.87 -6.91 3.84
C TRP A 5 -29.32 -6.47 4.09
N LYS A 6 -29.59 -5.67 5.13
CA LYS A 6 -30.92 -5.13 5.37
C LYS A 6 -31.26 -4.15 4.24
N VAL A 7 -32.29 -4.48 3.45
CA VAL A 7 -32.77 -3.63 2.36
C VAL A 7 -33.21 -2.29 2.96
N ARG A 8 -32.48 -1.21 2.65
CA ARG A 8 -32.80 0.14 3.10
C ARG A 8 -33.79 0.79 2.14
N THR A 9 -34.67 1.64 2.64
CA THR A 9 -35.45 2.52 1.76
C THR A 9 -34.55 3.57 1.13
N PHE A 10 -34.98 4.17 0.02
CA PHE A 10 -34.21 5.22 -0.67
C PHE A 10 -34.00 6.44 0.23
N GLU A 11 -34.97 6.80 1.08
CA GLU A 11 -34.86 7.89 2.04
C GLU A 11 -33.78 7.59 3.10
N GLN A 12 -33.78 6.38 3.66
CA GLN A 12 -32.76 5.95 4.62
C GLN A 12 -31.36 5.94 4.00
N PHE A 13 -31.24 5.47 2.75
CA PHE A 13 -29.98 5.55 2.02
C PHE A 13 -29.53 7.00 1.87
N ARG A 14 -30.43 7.92 1.49
CA ARG A 14 -30.07 9.33 1.28
C ARG A 14 -29.56 10.01 2.55
N GLU A 15 -30.11 9.68 3.72
CA GLU A 15 -29.69 10.24 5.00
C GLU A 15 -28.39 9.60 5.52
N ASP A 16 -28.25 8.28 5.38
CA ASP A 16 -27.09 7.54 5.88
C ASP A 16 -25.87 7.64 4.96
N PHE A 17 -26.08 7.74 3.64
CA PHE A 17 -25.01 7.62 2.65
C PHE A 17 -23.88 8.64 2.85
N PRO A 18 -24.13 9.94 3.12
CA PRO A 18 -23.06 10.88 3.39
C PRO A 18 -22.23 10.50 4.62
N ARG A 19 -22.89 10.06 5.71
CA ARG A 19 -22.24 9.64 6.96
C ARG A 19 -21.49 8.32 6.82
N TRP A 20 -21.98 7.43 5.96
CA TRP A 20 -21.31 6.21 5.58
C TRP A 20 -20.12 6.51 4.67
N LEU A 21 -20.23 7.45 3.72
CA LEU A 21 -19.16 7.74 2.78
C LEU A 21 -17.96 8.39 3.47
N ILE A 22 -18.21 9.43 4.28
CA ILE A 22 -17.17 10.18 4.98
C ILE A 22 -17.59 10.42 6.43
N ASN A 23 -16.72 10.02 7.36
CA ASN A 23 -16.86 10.32 8.78
C ASN A 23 -15.75 11.29 9.20
N VAL A 24 -16.14 12.46 9.70
CA VAL A 24 -15.22 13.48 10.21
C VAL A 24 -15.38 13.59 11.72
N ARG A 25 -14.27 13.48 12.45
CA ARG A 25 -14.24 13.63 13.91
C ARG A 25 -13.41 14.85 14.31
N ASN A 26 -13.66 15.35 15.52
CA ASN A 26 -12.93 16.48 16.07
C ASN A 26 -11.46 16.09 16.32
N PRO A 27 -10.49 16.78 15.69
CA PRO A 27 -9.07 16.46 15.86
C PRO A 27 -8.57 16.69 17.28
N VAL A 28 -9.15 17.64 18.02
CA VAL A 28 -8.71 17.96 19.38
C VAL A 28 -9.04 16.81 20.32
N ASP A 29 -10.22 16.21 20.18
CA ASP A 29 -10.65 15.08 21.01
C ASP A 29 -9.79 13.84 20.71
N LEU A 30 -9.47 13.59 19.43
CA LEU A 30 -8.57 12.50 19.06
C LEU A 30 -7.13 12.73 19.56
N PHE A 31 -6.67 13.97 19.55
CA PHE A 31 -5.32 14.31 20.03
C PHE A 31 -5.19 14.16 21.54
N THR A 32 -6.23 14.48 22.32
CA THR A 32 -6.21 14.28 23.78
C THR A 32 -6.24 12.80 24.15
N LEU A 33 -6.94 11.97 23.37
CA LEU A 33 -7.00 10.52 23.58
C LEU A 33 -5.73 9.81 23.13
N GLN A 34 -5.24 10.13 21.93
CA GLN A 34 -4.12 9.43 21.31
C GLN A 34 -3.28 10.35 20.40
N PRO A 35 -2.38 11.16 20.98
CA PRO A 35 -1.63 12.17 20.23
C PRO A 35 -0.67 11.53 19.21
N SER A 36 -0.07 10.37 19.54
CA SER A 36 0.85 9.65 18.64
C SER A 36 0.18 9.26 17.33
N TYR A 37 -1.11 8.92 17.35
CA TYR A 37 -1.82 8.51 16.14
C TYR A 37 -2.06 9.70 15.21
N ILE A 38 -2.47 10.84 15.76
CA ILE A 38 -2.62 12.08 14.99
C ILE A 38 -1.28 12.54 14.41
N VAL A 39 -0.20 12.47 15.18
CA VAL A 39 1.15 12.78 14.69
C VAL A 39 1.54 11.88 13.53
N SER A 40 1.27 10.57 13.63
CA SER A 40 1.52 9.62 12.54
C SER A 40 0.72 9.94 11.28
N GLN A 41 -0.56 10.28 11.41
CA GLN A 41 -1.42 10.67 10.28
C GLN A 41 -0.87 11.91 9.57
N VAL A 42 -0.57 12.97 10.34
CA VAL A 42 -0.01 14.21 9.80
C VAL A 42 1.35 13.97 9.15
N PHE A 43 2.21 13.15 9.78
CA PHE A 43 3.52 12.79 9.23
C PHE A 43 3.40 12.13 7.84
N CYS A 44 2.54 11.14 7.69
CA CYS A 44 2.32 10.46 6.41
C CYS A 44 1.73 11.40 5.35
N ILE A 45 0.75 12.23 5.72
CA ILE A 45 0.10 13.18 4.80
C ILE A 45 1.11 14.24 4.33
N VAL A 46 1.81 14.90 5.26
CA VAL A 46 2.82 15.91 4.94
C VAL A 46 3.97 15.28 4.14
N GLY A 47 4.43 14.09 4.53
CA GLY A 47 5.46 13.34 3.82
C GLY A 47 5.07 13.05 2.37
N ALA A 48 3.83 12.63 2.12
CA ALA A 48 3.30 12.41 0.79
C ALA A 48 3.25 13.69 -0.06
N PHE A 49 2.84 14.83 0.53
CA PHE A 49 2.83 16.11 -0.17
C PHE A 49 4.23 16.66 -0.44
N VAL A 50 5.18 16.47 0.46
CA VAL A 50 6.60 16.78 0.21
C VAL A 50 7.12 15.94 -0.95
N CYS A 51 6.78 14.64 -1.00
CA CYS A 51 7.12 13.77 -2.13
C CYS A 51 6.48 14.26 -3.44
N LEU A 52 5.22 14.71 -3.41
CA LEU A 52 4.56 15.31 -4.58
C LEU A 52 5.26 16.59 -5.04
N GLY A 53 5.59 17.49 -4.11
CA GLY A 53 6.33 18.71 -4.41
C GLY A 53 7.69 18.41 -5.06
N HIS A 54 8.43 17.44 -4.51
CA HIS A 54 9.68 16.98 -5.10
C HIS A 54 9.49 16.31 -6.47
N ALA A 55 8.42 15.52 -6.65
CA ALA A 55 8.08 14.90 -7.92
C ALA A 55 7.79 15.93 -9.03
N LEU A 56 7.00 16.95 -8.70
CA LEU A 56 6.67 18.04 -9.62
C LEU A 56 7.91 18.90 -9.94
N TYR A 57 8.77 19.16 -8.95
CA TYR A 57 10.02 19.88 -9.14
C TYR A 57 11.00 19.12 -10.05
N ARG A 58 11.17 17.81 -9.83
CA ARG A 58 12.06 16.96 -10.64
C ARG A 58 11.55 16.69 -12.05
N ARG A 59 10.24 16.80 -12.27
CA ARG A 59 9.54 16.52 -13.55
C ARG A 59 9.81 15.08 -14.03
N GLY A 60 9.58 14.80 -15.31
CA GLY A 60 9.73 13.45 -15.85
C GLY A 60 8.66 12.50 -15.31
N ARG A 61 9.03 11.26 -14.98
CA ARG A 61 8.07 10.21 -14.59
C ARG A 61 7.64 10.25 -13.13
N TRP A 62 8.28 11.10 -12.32
CA TRP A 62 8.06 11.16 -10.87
C TRP A 62 6.61 11.51 -10.46
N PRO A 63 5.91 12.46 -11.11
CA PRO A 63 4.51 12.75 -10.77
C PRO A 63 3.58 11.57 -11.10
N TYR A 64 3.84 10.85 -12.20
CA TYR A 64 3.07 9.67 -12.58
C TYR A 64 3.30 8.51 -11.62
N LEU A 65 4.53 8.35 -11.11
CA LEU A 65 4.81 7.39 -10.05
C LEU A 65 4.03 7.72 -8.79
N TRP A 66 4.04 8.99 -8.35
CA TRP A 66 3.29 9.41 -7.16
C TRP A 66 1.79 9.12 -7.32
N PHE A 67 1.22 9.48 -8.47
CA PHE A 67 -0.18 9.17 -8.79
C PHE A 67 -0.47 7.67 -8.84
N ALA A 68 0.39 6.88 -9.49
CA ALA A 68 0.28 5.43 -9.54
C ALA A 68 0.34 4.79 -8.14
N SER A 69 1.14 5.37 -7.23
CA SER A 69 1.26 4.91 -5.85
C SER A 69 -0.02 5.14 -5.06
N VAL A 70 -0.64 6.32 -5.20
CA VAL A 70 -1.96 6.62 -4.59
C VAL A 70 -3.01 5.64 -5.10
N LEU A 71 -3.07 5.43 -6.42
CA LEU A 71 -4.01 4.51 -7.04
C LEU A 71 -3.77 3.06 -6.57
N SER A 72 -2.52 2.60 -6.56
CA SER A 72 -2.16 1.27 -6.07
C SER A 72 -2.58 1.08 -4.62
N GLY A 73 -2.31 2.07 -3.76
CA GLY A 73 -2.74 2.05 -2.37
C GLY A 73 -4.24 1.96 -2.23
N THR A 74 -4.97 2.79 -2.98
CA THR A 74 -6.43 2.77 -2.98
C THR A 74 -6.99 1.40 -3.37
N LEU A 75 -6.39 0.74 -4.35
CA LEU A 75 -6.79 -0.60 -4.80
C LEU A 75 -6.45 -1.69 -3.79
N VAL A 76 -5.29 -1.62 -3.14
CA VAL A 76 -4.90 -2.54 -2.05
C VAL A 76 -5.88 -2.44 -0.89
N GLU A 77 -6.13 -1.22 -0.40
CA GLU A 77 -7.08 -0.98 0.68
C GLU A 77 -8.49 -1.42 0.27
N SER A 78 -8.95 -1.06 -0.93
CA SER A 78 -10.26 -1.48 -1.43
C SER A 78 -10.41 -3.00 -1.47
N PHE A 79 -9.37 -3.73 -1.87
CA PHE A 79 -9.39 -5.20 -1.90
C PHE A 79 -9.47 -5.80 -0.50
N LEU A 80 -8.71 -5.26 0.45
CA LEU A 80 -8.71 -5.72 1.85
C LEU A 80 -10.04 -5.41 2.56
N TYR A 81 -10.70 -4.28 2.25
CA TYR A 81 -11.85 -3.81 3.03
C TYR A 81 -13.22 -4.00 2.40
N LEU A 82 -13.31 -4.06 1.07
CA LEU A 82 -14.60 -4.18 0.37
C LEU A 82 -14.97 -5.64 0.07
N TYR A 83 -14.04 -6.58 0.25
CA TYR A 83 -14.35 -8.00 0.07
C TYR A 83 -14.88 -8.63 1.37
N PRO A 84 -16.11 -9.19 1.38
CA PRO A 84 -16.79 -9.66 2.60
C PRO A 84 -16.07 -10.73 3.42
N HIS A 85 -15.10 -11.42 2.83
CA HIS A 85 -14.30 -12.47 3.50
C HIS A 85 -12.86 -12.04 3.77
N SER A 86 -12.52 -10.77 3.55
CA SER A 86 -11.16 -10.23 3.72
C SER A 86 -11.06 -9.17 4.82
N GLU A 87 -12.11 -8.96 5.62
CA GLU A 87 -12.07 -8.12 6.81
C GLU A 87 -11.17 -8.73 7.88
N THR A 88 -9.86 -8.58 7.67
CA THR A 88 -8.82 -9.13 8.54
C THR A 88 -8.16 -8.03 9.38
N ILE A 89 -8.33 -6.77 8.98
CA ILE A 89 -7.71 -5.61 9.60
C ILE A 89 -8.83 -4.66 10.06
N TRP A 90 -8.72 -4.12 11.27
CA TRP A 90 -9.58 -3.03 11.76
C TRP A 90 -8.75 -1.83 12.13
N HIS A 91 -9.18 -0.65 11.69
CA HIS A 91 -8.53 0.60 12.03
C HIS A 91 -9.14 1.24 13.28
N GLY A 92 -8.28 1.85 14.09
CA GLY A 92 -8.71 2.81 15.10
C GLY A 92 -9.30 4.06 14.44
N PRO A 93 -10.23 4.75 15.12
CA PRO A 93 -10.90 5.93 14.57
C PRO A 93 -9.91 7.06 14.25
N THR A 94 -10.00 7.64 13.05
CA THR A 94 -9.15 8.77 12.66
C THR A 94 -9.93 10.07 12.46
N MET A 95 -9.21 11.14 12.09
CA MET A 95 -9.82 12.45 11.85
C MET A 95 -10.82 12.40 10.68
N ILE A 96 -10.48 11.63 9.64
CA ILE A 96 -11.30 11.43 8.44
C ILE A 96 -11.23 9.96 8.05
N ASP A 97 -12.35 9.24 8.22
CA ASP A 97 -12.49 7.87 7.73
C ASP A 97 -13.49 7.78 6.58
N LEU A 98 -13.26 6.83 5.69
CA LEU A 98 -14.12 6.52 4.54
C LEU A 98 -14.90 5.21 4.77
N PHE A 99 -16.04 5.08 4.08
CA PHE A 99 -16.84 3.85 3.98
C PHE A 99 -17.27 3.24 5.32
N GLY A 100 -17.75 4.08 6.23
CA GLY A 100 -18.28 3.66 7.51
C GLY A 100 -17.18 3.29 8.50
N GLN A 101 -16.10 4.08 8.53
CA GLN A 101 -14.94 3.89 9.41
C GLN A 101 -14.04 2.69 9.03
N ARG A 102 -14.05 2.31 7.75
CA ARG A 102 -13.26 1.17 7.25
C ARG A 102 -11.88 1.58 6.79
N ILE A 103 -11.79 2.67 6.03
CA ILE A 103 -10.53 3.13 5.43
C ILE A 103 -10.21 4.53 5.94
N PRO A 104 -9.26 4.68 6.87
CA PRO A 104 -8.70 5.99 7.22
C PRO A 104 -8.09 6.68 6.01
N ILE A 105 -8.43 7.95 5.77
CA ILE A 105 -7.98 8.65 4.55
C ILE A 105 -6.45 8.79 4.47
N TYR A 106 -5.78 8.86 5.63
CA TYR A 106 -4.33 9.04 5.68
C TYR A 106 -3.58 7.85 5.06
N LEU A 107 -4.17 6.65 5.05
CA LEU A 107 -3.56 5.46 4.43
C LEU A 107 -3.32 5.66 2.93
N LEU A 108 -4.22 6.38 2.24
CA LEU A 108 -4.04 6.73 0.83
C LEU A 108 -2.76 7.55 0.58
N PHE A 109 -2.25 8.21 1.62
CA PHE A 109 -1.00 8.97 1.59
C PHE A 109 0.22 8.17 2.09
N VAL A 110 0.02 7.08 2.82
CA VAL A 110 1.13 6.18 3.24
C VAL A 110 1.80 5.56 2.03
N TYR A 111 1.02 5.03 1.08
CA TYR A 111 1.54 4.41 -0.15
C TYR A 111 2.44 5.35 -0.98
N PRO A 112 1.98 6.53 -1.43
CA PRO A 112 2.86 7.44 -2.17
C PRO A 112 4.03 7.95 -1.33
N PHE A 113 3.91 8.04 -0.01
CA PHE A 113 5.05 8.41 0.83
C PHE A 113 6.13 7.33 0.81
N PHE A 114 5.79 6.06 1.07
CA PHE A 114 6.76 4.96 1.12
C PHE A 114 7.27 4.56 -0.26
N TYR A 115 6.38 4.41 -1.24
CA TYR A 115 6.77 4.02 -2.60
C TYR A 115 7.67 5.07 -3.21
N TYR A 116 7.30 6.35 -3.15
CA TYR A 116 8.10 7.41 -3.77
C TYR A 116 9.52 7.45 -3.20
N GLN A 117 9.66 7.40 -1.88
CA GLN A 117 10.95 7.38 -1.20
C GLN A 117 11.78 6.16 -1.62
N ALA A 118 11.15 4.99 -1.71
CA ALA A 118 11.82 3.75 -2.10
C ALA A 118 12.36 3.82 -3.54
N PHE A 119 11.51 4.20 -4.49
CA PHE A 119 11.91 4.36 -5.90
C PHE A 119 12.96 5.46 -6.07
N TRP A 120 12.84 6.58 -5.35
CA TRP A 120 13.82 7.65 -5.40
C TRP A 120 15.19 7.18 -4.90
N ALA A 121 15.25 6.57 -3.72
CA ALA A 121 16.50 6.07 -3.14
C ALA A 121 17.15 5.01 -4.04
N VAL A 122 16.38 4.04 -4.52
CA VAL A 122 16.88 2.98 -5.41
C VAL A 122 17.37 3.54 -6.74
N SER A 123 16.73 4.59 -7.29
CA SER A 123 17.22 5.28 -8.49
C SER A 123 18.63 5.87 -8.33
N LYS A 124 19.08 6.11 -7.08
CA LYS A 124 20.43 6.61 -6.77
C LYS A 124 21.46 5.52 -6.54
N LEU A 125 21.03 4.29 -6.28
CA LEU A 125 21.93 3.14 -6.09
C LEU A 125 22.61 2.71 -7.40
N ARG A 126 22.11 3.14 -8.57
CA ARG A 126 22.67 2.84 -9.90
C ARG A 126 22.95 1.35 -10.10
N LEU A 127 22.01 0.51 -9.67
CA LEU A 127 22.10 -0.94 -9.80
C LEU A 127 22.18 -1.32 -11.29
N LYS A 128 23.14 -2.19 -11.63
CA LYS A 128 23.40 -2.58 -13.03
C LYS A 128 22.37 -3.57 -13.57
N CYS A 129 21.76 -4.38 -12.70
CA CYS A 129 20.77 -5.37 -13.09
C CYS A 129 19.34 -4.82 -12.90
N ARG A 130 18.51 -4.89 -13.94
CA ARG A 130 17.13 -4.39 -13.90
C ARG A 130 16.30 -5.09 -12.82
N TRP A 131 16.47 -6.41 -12.66
CA TRP A 131 15.78 -7.19 -11.63
C TRP A 131 16.17 -6.80 -10.22
N SER A 132 17.47 -6.55 -9.97
CA SER A 132 17.94 -6.11 -8.65
C SER A 132 17.32 -4.78 -8.22
N GLU A 133 16.95 -3.95 -9.19
CA GLU A 133 16.31 -2.68 -8.89
C GLU A 133 14.90 -2.85 -8.35
N HIS A 134 14.06 -3.62 -9.04
CA HIS A 134 12.70 -3.87 -8.60
C HIS A 134 12.67 -4.59 -7.25
N ILE A 135 13.62 -5.51 -7.03
CA ILE A 135 13.78 -6.21 -5.74
C ILE A 135 14.16 -5.20 -4.64
N ALA A 136 15.15 -4.33 -4.91
CA ALA A 136 15.57 -3.31 -3.96
C ALA A 136 14.44 -2.33 -3.60
N VAL A 137 13.58 -1.98 -4.56
CA VAL A 137 12.38 -1.16 -4.27
C VAL A 137 11.44 -1.89 -3.32
N GLY A 138 11.13 -3.16 -3.58
CA GLY A 138 10.28 -3.97 -2.70
C GLY A 138 10.86 -4.10 -1.29
N MET A 139 12.15 -4.39 -1.17
CA MET A 139 12.85 -4.46 0.11
C MET A 139 12.84 -3.13 0.87
N LEU A 140 13.04 -2.01 0.16
CA LEU A 140 13.09 -0.70 0.79
C LEU A 140 11.70 -0.22 1.26
N VAL A 141 10.63 -0.58 0.53
CA VAL A 141 9.26 -0.37 1.03
C VAL A 141 9.04 -1.14 2.32
N VAL A 142 9.42 -2.43 2.37
CA VAL A 142 9.32 -3.22 3.61
C VAL A 142 10.15 -2.61 4.74
N LEU A 143 11.34 -2.09 4.45
CA LEU A 143 12.16 -1.43 5.47
C LEU A 143 11.48 -0.20 6.08
N PHE A 144 10.68 0.54 5.30
CA PHE A 144 9.86 1.64 5.81
C PHE A 144 8.60 1.15 6.53
N ASP A 145 8.03 0.06 6.05
CA ASP A 145 6.77 -0.51 6.54
C ASP A 145 6.91 -1.23 7.88
N VAL A 146 8.00 -1.97 8.08
CA VAL A 146 8.28 -2.69 9.35
C VAL A 146 8.15 -1.80 10.60
N PRO A 147 8.86 -0.66 10.72
CA PRO A 147 8.72 0.20 11.90
C PRO A 147 7.33 0.84 11.97
N PHE A 148 6.70 1.15 10.82
CA PHE A 148 5.36 1.70 10.77
C PHE A 148 4.32 0.72 11.34
N ASP A 149 4.37 -0.55 10.92
CA ASP A 149 3.47 -1.61 11.37
C ASP A 149 3.71 -1.98 12.83
N MET A 150 4.97 -2.12 13.24
CA MET A 150 5.32 -2.43 14.64
C MET A 150 4.77 -1.37 15.59
N VAL A 151 4.91 -0.09 15.26
CA VAL A 151 4.39 1.02 16.05
C VAL A 151 2.86 1.06 15.96
N SER A 152 2.31 0.94 14.76
CA SER A 152 0.87 1.08 14.52
C SER A 152 0.04 0.02 15.23
N ILE A 153 0.47 -1.24 15.22
CA ILE A 153 -0.23 -2.30 15.95
C ILE A 153 -0.08 -2.10 17.47
N LYS A 154 1.13 -1.74 17.94
CA LYS A 154 1.39 -1.52 19.36
C LYS A 154 0.56 -0.39 19.96
N TYR A 155 0.33 0.67 19.18
CA TYR A 155 -0.51 1.80 19.58
C TYR A 155 -1.96 1.66 19.09
N LEU A 156 -2.41 0.51 18.57
CA LEU A 156 -3.80 0.31 18.13
C LEU A 156 -4.26 1.30 17.04
N HIS A 157 -3.36 1.76 16.18
CA HIS A 157 -3.76 2.44 14.94
C HIS A 157 -4.56 1.48 14.05
N TRP A 158 -4.18 0.19 14.10
CA TRP A 158 -4.93 -0.90 13.52
C TRP A 158 -4.66 -2.21 14.25
N THR A 159 -5.58 -3.15 14.14
CA THR A 159 -5.51 -4.49 14.74
C THR A 159 -5.84 -5.56 13.71
N LEU A 160 -5.42 -6.79 14.02
CA LEU A 160 -5.60 -7.97 13.17
C LEU A 160 -6.60 -8.92 13.77
N HIS A 161 -7.33 -9.63 12.90
CA HIS A 161 -8.16 -10.73 13.35
C HIS A 161 -7.30 -11.88 13.83
N GLU A 162 -7.53 -12.31 15.07
CA GLU A 162 -6.74 -13.37 15.69
C GLU A 162 -6.96 -14.73 15.04
N THR A 163 -8.06 -14.92 14.30
CA THR A 163 -8.38 -16.21 13.69
C THR A 163 -7.73 -16.41 12.33
N GLU A 164 -7.06 -15.41 11.75
CA GLU A 164 -6.51 -15.52 10.40
C GLU A 164 -5.16 -16.25 10.39
N PRO A 165 -5.10 -17.52 9.92
CA PRO A 165 -3.90 -18.34 10.07
C PRO A 165 -2.72 -17.80 9.27
N LEU A 166 -2.97 -17.03 8.22
CA LEU A 166 -1.94 -16.41 7.41
C LEU A 166 -1.11 -15.41 8.24
N LEU A 167 -1.73 -14.70 9.18
CA LEU A 167 -1.15 -13.57 9.92
C LEU A 167 -0.73 -13.91 11.36
N SER A 168 -0.71 -15.20 11.70
CA SER A 168 -0.44 -15.69 13.05
C SER A 168 1.04 -15.53 13.46
N GLU A 169 1.97 -15.74 12.54
CA GLU A 169 3.41 -15.57 12.79
C GLU A 169 3.80 -14.10 12.66
N ARG A 170 4.37 -13.52 13.73
CA ARG A 170 4.65 -12.07 13.82
C ARG A 170 6.09 -11.77 14.28
N ILE A 171 6.59 -10.60 13.89
CA ILE A 171 7.80 -9.96 14.38
C ILE A 171 7.43 -8.63 15.04
N TYR A 172 7.63 -8.53 16.36
CA TYR A 172 7.24 -7.35 17.15
C TYR A 172 5.82 -6.83 16.84
N SER A 173 4.87 -7.76 16.72
CA SER A 173 3.46 -7.57 16.34
C SER A 173 3.13 -7.47 14.86
N ALA A 174 4.09 -7.18 13.97
CA ALA A 174 3.86 -7.13 12.52
C ALA A 174 3.85 -8.55 11.91
N PRO A 175 2.86 -8.94 11.06
CA PRO A 175 2.84 -10.26 10.45
C PRO A 175 3.94 -10.45 9.41
N TRP A 176 4.66 -11.57 9.47
CA TRP A 176 5.71 -11.89 8.49
C TRP A 176 5.18 -11.92 7.06
N THR A 177 4.01 -12.50 6.86
CA THR A 177 3.37 -12.61 5.54
C THR A 177 2.96 -11.27 4.96
N LEU A 178 2.63 -10.28 5.80
CA LEU A 178 2.29 -8.95 5.33
C LEU A 178 3.52 -8.25 4.75
N LEU A 179 4.69 -8.40 5.39
CA LEU A 179 5.96 -7.91 4.89
C LEU A 179 6.31 -8.53 3.52
N LEU A 180 6.14 -9.85 3.38
CA LEU A 180 6.37 -10.53 2.10
C LEU A 180 5.37 -10.08 1.03
N PHE A 181 4.10 -9.92 1.40
CA PHE A 181 3.07 -9.42 0.49
C PHE A 181 3.42 -8.04 -0.06
N PHE A 182 3.82 -7.09 0.80
CA PHE A 182 4.25 -5.76 0.36
C PHE A 182 5.54 -5.79 -0.45
N ALA A 183 6.50 -6.65 -0.10
CA ALA A 183 7.73 -6.82 -0.90
C ALA A 183 7.40 -7.21 -2.35
N VAL A 184 6.56 -8.24 -2.50
CA VAL A 184 6.25 -8.86 -3.80
C VAL A 184 5.32 -7.98 -4.63
N THR A 185 4.30 -7.37 -4.02
CA THR A 185 3.39 -6.44 -4.72
C THR A 185 4.07 -5.15 -5.14
N THR A 186 5.02 -4.64 -4.34
CA THR A 186 5.83 -3.48 -4.72
C THR A 186 6.82 -3.84 -5.83
N PHE A 187 7.42 -5.03 -5.77
CA PHE A 187 8.28 -5.56 -6.84
C PHE A 187 7.52 -5.64 -8.17
N THR A 188 6.32 -6.23 -8.18
CA THR A 188 5.49 -6.32 -9.39
C THR A 188 5.05 -4.94 -9.88
N PHE A 189 4.67 -4.04 -8.98
CA PHE A 189 4.36 -2.65 -9.30
C PHE A 189 5.54 -1.94 -9.99
N SER A 190 6.75 -2.04 -9.43
CA SER A 190 7.96 -1.44 -10.00
C SER A 190 8.29 -2.02 -11.38
N SER A 191 8.22 -3.34 -11.51
CA SER A 191 8.46 -4.04 -12.77
C SER A 191 7.46 -3.59 -13.85
N LEU A 192 6.16 -3.61 -13.55
CA LEU A 192 5.11 -3.22 -14.48
C LEU A 192 5.18 -1.73 -14.85
N PHE A 193 5.44 -0.85 -13.88
CA PHE A 193 5.54 0.60 -14.13
C PHE A 193 6.64 0.92 -15.15
N HIS A 194 7.75 0.20 -15.13
CA HIS A 194 8.82 0.38 -16.10
C HIS A 194 8.57 -0.39 -17.41
N ASN A 195 8.12 -1.64 -17.35
CA ASN A 195 7.98 -2.50 -18.52
C ASN A 195 6.76 -2.15 -19.40
N ILE A 196 5.62 -1.77 -18.82
CA ILE A 196 4.44 -1.35 -19.62
C ILE A 196 4.79 -0.13 -20.48
N ARG A 197 5.56 0.82 -19.93
CA ARG A 197 6.05 1.96 -20.71
C ARG A 197 6.94 1.51 -21.85
N GLU A 198 7.88 0.60 -21.60
CA GLU A 198 8.83 0.11 -22.61
C GLU A 198 8.14 -0.67 -23.74
N TRP A 199 7.08 -1.41 -23.42
CA TRP A 199 6.26 -2.10 -24.42
C TRP A 199 5.46 -1.14 -25.31
N MET A 200 4.96 -0.03 -24.75
CA MET A 200 4.16 0.94 -25.49
C MET A 200 4.98 1.92 -26.31
N ASP A 201 6.13 2.33 -25.78
CA ASP A 201 7.02 3.29 -26.40
C ASP A 201 8.47 2.81 -26.25
N PRO A 202 8.94 1.90 -27.12
CA PRO A 202 10.30 1.39 -27.09
C PRO A 202 11.31 2.44 -27.62
N ALA A 203 11.30 3.65 -27.07
CA ALA A 203 12.27 4.67 -27.46
C ALA A 203 13.66 4.38 -26.84
N PRO A 204 14.77 4.70 -27.54
CA PRO A 204 16.16 4.53 -27.07
C PRO A 204 16.55 5.59 -26.02
N HIS A 205 15.67 5.88 -25.08
CA HIS A 205 15.95 6.85 -24.04
C HIS A 205 16.97 6.27 -23.04
N ASN A 206 18.20 6.76 -23.12
CA ASN A 206 19.27 6.51 -22.12
C ASN A 206 18.85 6.90 -20.69
N ASN A 207 17.75 7.65 -20.52
CA ASN A 207 17.19 8.03 -19.23
C ASN A 207 15.76 7.49 -19.03
N ARG A 208 15.64 6.35 -18.33
CA ARG A 208 14.39 5.68 -17.94
C ARG A 208 13.39 6.50 -17.13
N TRP A 209 13.84 7.59 -16.52
CA TRP A 209 13.02 8.51 -15.72
C TRP A 209 12.57 9.75 -16.49
N ALA A 210 13.02 9.90 -17.75
CA ALA A 210 12.46 10.88 -18.67
C ALA A 210 11.00 10.50 -18.99
N ALA A 211 10.10 11.48 -18.94
CA ALA A 211 8.70 11.25 -19.31
C ALA A 211 8.58 11.12 -20.83
N GLY A 212 7.86 10.09 -21.27
CA GLY A 212 7.36 10.01 -22.63
C GLY A 212 6.05 10.80 -22.81
N PRO A 213 5.27 10.48 -23.86
CA PRO A 213 3.94 11.04 -24.05
C PRO A 213 3.04 10.80 -22.83
N ILE A 214 2.25 11.81 -22.45
CA ILE A 214 1.37 11.78 -21.27
C ILE A 214 0.46 10.55 -21.28
N ARG A 215 -0.11 10.19 -22.44
CA ARG A 215 -0.97 9.02 -22.61
C ARG A 215 -0.24 7.74 -22.21
N THR A 216 1.00 7.56 -22.65
CA THR A 216 1.81 6.37 -22.36
C THR A 216 2.15 6.29 -20.87
N GLU A 217 2.52 7.42 -20.26
CA GLU A 217 2.82 7.45 -18.82
C GLU A 217 1.58 7.18 -17.96
N LEU A 218 0.41 7.70 -18.35
CA LEU A 218 -0.85 7.40 -17.66
C LEU A 218 -1.25 5.94 -17.80
N VAL A 219 -1.11 5.34 -18.99
CA VAL A 219 -1.42 3.91 -19.18
C VAL A 219 -0.44 3.04 -18.39
N ALA A 220 0.85 3.39 -18.36
CA ALA A 220 1.83 2.68 -17.54
C ALA A 220 1.54 2.82 -16.04
N ALA A 221 1.20 4.03 -15.58
CA ALA A 221 0.85 4.30 -14.18
C ALA A 221 -0.40 3.53 -13.73
N ILE A 222 -1.49 3.64 -14.49
CA ILE A 222 -2.77 2.99 -14.18
C ILE A 222 -2.63 1.47 -14.33
N GLY A 223 -2.05 1.01 -15.43
CA GLY A 223 -1.84 -0.42 -15.69
C GLY A 223 -0.97 -1.07 -14.63
N ALA A 224 0.12 -0.42 -14.21
CA ALA A 224 0.96 -0.92 -13.13
C ALA A 224 0.20 -0.98 -11.81
N ALA A 225 -0.54 0.07 -11.43
CA ALA A 225 -1.31 0.09 -10.19
C ALA A 225 -2.43 -0.96 -10.16
N SER A 226 -3.13 -1.19 -11.27
CA SER A 226 -4.24 -2.14 -11.34
C SER A 226 -3.80 -3.60 -11.41
N ILE A 227 -2.73 -3.89 -12.15
CA ILE A 227 -2.30 -5.27 -12.42
C ILE A 227 -1.32 -5.77 -11.34
N SER A 228 -0.54 -4.88 -10.72
CA SER A 228 0.48 -5.26 -9.73
C SER A 228 -0.08 -6.05 -8.56
N LEU A 229 -1.27 -5.68 -8.08
CA LEU A 229 -1.92 -6.35 -6.96
C LEU A 229 -2.25 -7.80 -7.31
N SER A 230 -2.90 -8.06 -8.45
CA SER A 230 -3.25 -9.42 -8.85
C SER A 230 -2.01 -10.29 -9.10
N ILE A 231 -1.00 -9.78 -9.83
CA ILE A 231 0.24 -10.52 -10.09
C ILE A 231 1.05 -10.70 -8.79
N GLY A 232 1.10 -9.67 -7.95
CA GLY A 232 1.82 -9.69 -6.67
C GLY A 232 1.20 -10.68 -5.69
N SER A 233 -0.13 -10.71 -5.58
CA SER A 233 -0.86 -11.71 -4.79
C SER A 233 -0.63 -13.12 -5.32
N ALA A 234 -0.67 -13.32 -6.64
CA ALA A 234 -0.40 -14.63 -7.25
C ALA A 234 1.04 -15.09 -6.96
N LEU A 235 2.02 -14.19 -7.04
CA LEU A 235 3.42 -14.48 -6.75
C LEU A 235 3.64 -14.75 -5.26
N PHE A 236 2.99 -13.99 -4.38
CA PHE A 236 2.98 -14.24 -2.93
C PHE A 236 2.45 -15.65 -2.62
N LEU A 237 1.32 -16.04 -3.21
CA LEU A 237 0.76 -17.38 -3.04
C LEU A 237 1.66 -18.46 -3.64
N ALA A 238 2.28 -18.20 -4.79
CA ALA A 238 3.19 -19.14 -5.44
C ALA A 238 4.43 -19.45 -4.59
N PHE A 239 4.90 -18.52 -3.77
CA PHE A 239 5.95 -18.79 -2.78
C PHE A 239 5.40 -19.38 -1.49
N ASN A 240 4.38 -18.75 -0.91
CA ASN A 240 3.94 -19.07 0.44
C ASN A 240 3.21 -20.41 0.51
N TYR A 241 2.37 -20.74 -0.48
CA TYR A 241 1.57 -21.97 -0.47
C TYR A 241 2.42 -23.25 -0.52
N PRO A 242 3.34 -23.48 -1.49
CA PRO A 242 4.13 -24.69 -1.50
C PRO A 242 5.09 -24.78 -0.29
N LEU A 243 5.72 -23.67 0.10
CA LEU A 243 6.70 -23.69 1.18
C LEU A 243 6.05 -23.89 2.55
N HIS A 244 4.95 -23.17 2.83
CA HIS A 244 4.30 -23.26 4.13
C HIS A 244 3.30 -24.43 4.20
N THR A 245 2.39 -24.54 3.22
CA THR A 245 1.28 -25.51 3.28
C THR A 245 1.73 -26.91 2.91
N VAL A 246 2.58 -27.08 1.88
CA VAL A 246 3.02 -28.41 1.42
C VAL A 246 4.23 -28.90 2.20
N LEU A 247 5.23 -28.05 2.42
CA LEU A 247 6.48 -28.42 3.11
C LEU A 247 6.49 -28.14 4.61
N GLY A 248 5.47 -27.44 5.15
CA GLY A 248 5.39 -27.14 6.58
C GLY A 248 6.44 -26.14 7.09
N ILE A 249 7.09 -25.39 6.20
CA ILE A 249 8.14 -24.43 6.58
C ILE A 249 7.48 -23.24 7.30
N PRO A 250 7.97 -22.82 8.48
CA PRO A 250 7.43 -21.66 9.18
C PRO A 250 7.52 -20.40 8.32
N LYS A 251 6.47 -19.55 8.35
CA LYS A 251 6.38 -18.33 7.54
C LYS A 251 7.58 -17.42 7.78
N LYS A 252 8.02 -17.27 9.04
CA LYS A 252 9.21 -16.49 9.39
C LYS A 252 10.46 -16.91 8.61
N VAL A 253 10.65 -18.21 8.37
CA VAL A 253 11.84 -18.75 7.68
C VAL A 253 11.75 -18.45 6.19
N ILE A 254 10.56 -18.58 5.60
CA ILE A 254 10.31 -18.22 4.20
C ILE A 254 10.65 -16.75 3.99
N VAL A 255 10.14 -15.88 4.85
CA VAL A 255 10.31 -14.43 4.71
C VAL A 255 11.77 -14.02 4.93
N ILE A 256 12.44 -14.55 5.96
CA ILE A 256 13.87 -14.31 6.18
C ILE A 256 14.69 -14.81 4.97
N GLY A 257 14.36 -15.99 4.42
CA GLY A 257 15.06 -16.54 3.25
C GLY A 257 14.85 -15.77 1.95
N VAL A 258 13.77 -14.98 1.82
CA VAL A 258 13.56 -14.07 0.69
C VAL A 258 14.38 -12.78 0.85
N PHE A 259 14.65 -12.37 2.08
CA PHE A 259 15.38 -11.14 2.38
C PHE A 259 16.90 -11.31 2.55
N LEU A 260 17.39 -12.55 2.70
CA LEU A 260 18.82 -12.90 2.75
C LEU A 260 19.33 -13.38 1.39
#